data_AF-A0A1H5VC09-F1
#
_entry.id   AF-A0A1H5VC09-F1
#
_cell.length_a   1.000
_cell.length_b   1.000
_cell.length_c   1.000
_cell.angle_alpha   90.00
_cell.angle_beta   90.00
_cell.angle_gamma   90.00
#
_symmetry.space_group_name_H-M   'P 1'
#
loop_
_entity.id
_entity.type
_entity.pdbx_description
1 polymer ?
#
loop_
_entity_poly.entity_id
_entity_poly.type
_entity_poly.pdbx_seq_one_letter_code
_entity_poly.pdbx_strand_id
1 'polypeptide(L)'
;MKPRTLVTRFAAATTVVMAFGLASAPAAVAQDGAPGMRVKEHGTRVKVTGPGFVVKLSKHGLDVRINEDRFGDPDSGYPIQRQTLDLTGRPARPFECENGTYTVKTGTFERTFRFSSTDPRPLPYPPEFAAGFPGILTPFVGVIKGTVTNAEGETLNFLISDLAQEVLTEDGFSATAPIHGLFIDGRGRIRDHISLVGRFNSGPNGENATYRIEDRGTCRQTADLPYGPDSKGVLVTGPIFVFPFKAPVTTPRH
;
A
#
# COMPACT_ATOMS: atom_id res chain seq x y z
N MET A 1 68.71 -13.16 -38.33
CA MET A 1 69.52 -12.89 -37.13
C MET A 1 68.80 -11.86 -36.27
N LYS A 2 68.46 -12.20 -35.02
CA LYS A 2 68.02 -11.20 -34.01
C LYS A 2 69.27 -10.46 -33.49
N PRO A 3 69.09 -9.23 -33.00
CA PRO A 3 69.24 -9.08 -31.54
C PRO A 3 68.13 -8.23 -30.88
N ARG A 4 67.75 -8.67 -29.68
CA ARG A 4 67.21 -7.84 -28.58
C ARG A 4 68.40 -7.03 -28.03
N THR A 5 68.32 -5.88 -27.36
CA THR A 5 67.48 -5.44 -26.23
C THR A 5 67.97 -4.01 -25.90
N LEU A 6 67.13 -3.10 -25.38
CA LEU A 6 67.46 -2.35 -24.15
C LEU A 6 66.23 -1.58 -23.64
N VAL A 7 66.04 -1.59 -22.32
CA VAL A 7 64.98 -0.93 -21.55
C VAL A 7 65.64 -0.02 -20.51
N THR A 8 65.28 1.27 -20.43
CA THR A 8 65.25 2.14 -19.20
C THR A 8 64.67 3.53 -19.60
N ARG A 9 63.50 4.01 -19.14
CA ARG A 9 63.16 4.77 -17.89
C ARG A 9 64.04 6.03 -17.71
N PHE A 10 63.61 7.28 -17.47
CA PHE A 10 62.37 7.97 -17.03
C PHE A 10 62.48 9.47 -17.46
N ALA A 11 61.36 10.16 -17.71
CA ALA A 11 61.18 11.57 -17.31
C ALA A 11 59.68 11.95 -17.40
N ALA A 12 59.15 12.52 -16.31
CA ALA A 12 57.77 12.93 -16.13
C ALA A 12 57.57 14.42 -16.47
N ALA A 13 56.40 14.78 -17.00
CA ALA A 13 55.72 16.08 -16.76
C ALA A 13 54.30 16.08 -17.36
N THR A 14 53.32 15.86 -16.48
CA THR A 14 52.02 16.56 -16.32
C THR A 14 51.33 17.20 -17.53
N THR A 15 50.13 16.70 -17.87
CA THR A 15 48.97 17.59 -18.11
C THR A 15 47.65 16.85 -17.83
N VAL A 16 46.85 17.44 -16.95
CA VAL A 16 45.50 17.02 -16.56
C VAL A 16 44.51 17.47 -17.64
N VAL A 17 43.68 16.56 -18.14
CA VAL A 17 42.29 16.85 -18.52
C VAL A 17 41.44 15.67 -18.11
N MET A 18 40.71 15.83 -17.00
CA MET A 18 39.60 14.96 -16.64
C MET A 18 38.44 15.25 -17.60
N ALA A 19 37.99 14.24 -18.32
CA ALA A 19 36.67 14.21 -18.92
C ALA A 19 36.07 12.82 -18.65
N PHE A 20 35.54 12.65 -17.44
CA PHE A 20 34.60 11.58 -17.15
C PHE A 20 33.33 11.86 -17.96
N GLY A 21 33.18 11.15 -19.09
CA GLY A 21 31.92 11.04 -19.81
C GLY A 21 30.93 10.22 -18.98
N LEU A 22 30.34 10.84 -17.96
CA LEU A 22 29.10 10.40 -17.35
C LEU A 22 27.96 10.78 -18.29
N ALA A 23 27.53 9.84 -19.12
CA ALA A 23 26.29 9.96 -19.87
C ALA A 23 25.29 8.93 -19.34
N SER A 24 24.47 9.42 -18.40
CA SER A 24 23.06 9.09 -18.21
C SER A 24 22.70 7.61 -18.06
N ALA A 25 22.85 7.10 -16.84
CA ALA A 25 22.02 5.99 -16.36
C ALA A 25 20.54 6.32 -16.61
N PRO A 26 19.69 5.32 -16.93
CA PRO A 26 18.31 5.56 -17.34
C PRO A 26 17.58 6.36 -16.27
N ALA A 27 16.73 7.29 -16.71
CA ALA A 27 15.80 8.02 -15.87
C ALA A 27 15.17 7.03 -14.89
N ALA A 28 15.37 7.27 -13.59
CA ALA A 28 14.66 6.55 -12.55
C ALA A 28 13.17 6.63 -12.91
N VAL A 29 12.58 5.47 -13.19
CA VAL A 29 11.13 5.35 -13.36
C VAL A 29 10.54 5.99 -12.11
N ALA A 30 9.86 7.13 -12.25
CA ALA A 30 9.23 7.81 -11.13
C ALA A 30 8.47 6.75 -10.34
N GLN A 31 8.93 6.52 -9.11
CA GLN A 31 8.41 5.44 -8.32
C GLN A 31 6.97 5.79 -7.95
N ASP A 32 6.00 5.09 -8.53
CA ASP A 32 4.61 5.35 -8.24
C ASP A 32 4.29 4.87 -6.81
N GLY A 33 4.17 5.81 -5.87
CA GLY A 33 3.79 5.57 -4.48
C GLY A 33 4.98 5.28 -3.56
N ALA A 34 4.71 5.06 -2.28
CA ALA A 34 5.74 4.90 -1.26
C ALA A 34 6.69 3.72 -1.54
N PRO A 35 8.00 3.90 -1.32
CA PRO A 35 8.98 2.84 -1.47
C PRO A 35 8.91 1.76 -0.41
N GLY A 36 9.54 0.62 -0.72
CA GLY A 36 9.69 -0.49 0.21
C GLY A 36 8.56 -1.51 0.19
N MET A 37 7.42 -1.21 -0.45
CA MET A 37 6.32 -2.17 -0.59
C MET A 37 6.27 -2.82 -1.97
N ARG A 38 6.19 -4.15 -2.00
CA ARG A 38 6.03 -4.96 -3.21
C ARG A 38 4.79 -5.83 -3.11
N VAL A 39 3.89 -5.67 -4.06
CA VAL A 39 2.69 -6.49 -4.23
C VAL A 39 2.93 -7.51 -5.34
N LYS A 40 2.63 -8.79 -5.07
CA LYS A 40 2.63 -9.86 -6.06
C LYS A 40 1.29 -10.57 -6.04
N GLU A 41 0.59 -10.51 -7.16
CA GLU A 41 -0.71 -11.15 -7.39
C GLU A 41 -0.55 -12.29 -8.38
N HIS A 42 -1.16 -13.45 -8.09
CA HIS A 42 -1.26 -14.58 -9.01
C HIS A 42 -2.62 -15.25 -8.86
N GLY A 43 -3.54 -14.90 -9.77
CA GLY A 43 -4.96 -15.21 -9.60
C GLY A 43 -5.46 -14.59 -8.30
N THR A 44 -6.00 -15.42 -7.41
CA THR A 44 -6.53 -14.99 -6.11
C THR A 44 -5.55 -15.14 -4.94
N ARG A 45 -4.28 -15.41 -5.23
CA ARG A 45 -3.20 -15.44 -4.24
C ARG A 45 -2.47 -14.11 -4.27
N VAL A 46 -2.28 -13.53 -3.10
CA VAL A 46 -1.57 -12.27 -2.95
C VAL A 46 -0.44 -12.45 -1.95
N LYS A 47 0.72 -11.88 -2.28
CA LYS A 47 1.82 -11.69 -1.35
C LYS A 47 2.23 -10.22 -1.37
N VAL A 48 2.16 -9.58 -0.22
CA VAL A 48 2.71 -8.24 -0.01
C VAL A 48 3.94 -8.35 0.87
N THR A 49 5.01 -7.68 0.50
CA THR A 49 6.25 -7.59 1.29
C THR A 49 6.58 -6.12 1.46
N GLY A 50 6.72 -5.68 2.71
CA GLY A 50 7.06 -4.32 3.06
C GLY A 50 8.19 -4.25 4.09
N PRO A 51 8.50 -3.04 4.60
CA PRO A 51 9.54 -2.84 5.60
C PRO A 51 9.25 -3.63 6.89
N GLY A 52 9.95 -4.75 7.06
CA GLY A 52 9.82 -5.63 8.23
C GLY A 52 8.53 -6.45 8.30
N PHE A 53 7.78 -6.59 7.20
CA PHE A 53 6.62 -7.47 7.19
C PHE A 53 6.39 -8.22 5.88
N VAL A 54 5.67 -9.34 6.00
CA VAL A 54 5.13 -10.09 4.87
C VAL A 54 3.69 -10.46 5.18
N VAL A 55 2.79 -10.18 4.25
CA VAL A 55 1.40 -10.65 4.27
C VAL A 55 1.17 -11.58 3.10
N LYS A 56 0.50 -12.71 3.34
CA LYS A 56 0.05 -13.63 2.30
C LYS A 56 -1.44 -13.88 2.47
N LEU A 57 -2.18 -13.69 1.39
CA LEU A 57 -3.61 -13.96 1.31
C LEU A 57 -3.87 -15.08 0.30
N SER A 58 -4.72 -16.01 0.69
CA SER A 58 -5.27 -17.04 -0.18
C SER A 58 -6.62 -17.51 0.35
N LYS A 59 -7.35 -18.32 -0.43
CA LYS A 59 -8.59 -18.95 0.05
C LYS A 59 -8.44 -19.82 1.31
N HIS A 60 -7.22 -20.24 1.64
CA HIS A 60 -6.95 -21.07 2.80
C HIS A 60 -6.64 -20.27 4.06
N GLY A 61 -6.45 -18.96 3.94
CA GLY A 61 -6.12 -18.12 5.08
C GLY A 61 -5.30 -16.89 4.74
N LEU A 62 -5.07 -16.11 5.78
CA LEU A 62 -4.31 -14.88 5.78
C LEU A 62 -3.17 -15.01 6.80
N ASP A 63 -1.93 -15.10 6.31
CA ASP A 63 -0.69 -15.22 7.10
C ASP A 63 0.00 -13.85 7.18
N VAL A 64 0.30 -13.40 8.41
CA VAL A 64 1.03 -12.15 8.67
C VAL A 64 2.30 -12.49 9.43
N ARG A 65 3.42 -11.97 8.94
CA ARG A 65 4.72 -12.07 9.61
C ARG A 65 5.30 -10.69 9.80
N ILE A 66 5.62 -10.36 11.04
CA ILE A 66 6.23 -9.10 11.43
C ILE A 66 7.61 -9.41 12.02
N ASN A 67 8.61 -8.69 11.56
CA ASN A 67 9.94 -8.66 12.15
C ASN A 67 10.02 -7.40 13.01
N GLU A 68 9.94 -7.55 14.34
CA GLU A 68 9.90 -6.43 15.28
C GLU A 68 11.06 -5.44 15.11
N ASP A 69 12.25 -5.96 14.80
CA ASP A 69 13.49 -5.18 14.68
C ASP A 69 13.54 -4.37 13.36
N ARG A 70 12.68 -4.70 12.39
CA ARG A 70 12.70 -4.11 11.04
C ARG A 70 11.36 -3.50 10.63
N PHE A 71 10.34 -3.59 11.48
CA PHE A 71 8.98 -3.17 11.14
C PHE A 71 8.88 -1.65 11.16
N GLY A 72 8.93 -1.04 9.97
CA GLY A 72 8.98 0.41 9.82
C GLY A 72 10.36 0.97 10.07
N ASP A 73 10.38 2.15 10.69
CA ASP A 73 11.61 2.82 11.12
C ASP A 73 11.80 2.61 12.63
N PRO A 74 12.80 1.83 13.09
CA PRO A 74 13.14 1.70 14.51
C PRO A 74 13.63 2.99 15.15
N ASP A 75 14.18 3.91 14.35
CA ASP A 75 14.81 5.13 14.82
C ASP A 75 13.81 6.31 14.92
N SER A 76 12.55 6.09 14.51
CA SER A 76 11.48 7.11 14.60
C SER A 76 11.11 7.48 16.05
N GLY A 77 11.52 6.68 17.03
CA GLY A 77 11.20 6.88 18.44
C GLY A 77 9.78 6.45 18.85
N TYR A 78 8.97 5.95 17.91
CA TYR A 78 7.61 5.48 18.18
C TYR A 78 7.53 3.94 18.30
N PRO A 79 6.85 3.41 19.33
CA PRO A 79 6.72 1.96 19.49
C PRO A 79 5.77 1.35 18.45
N ILE A 80 5.91 0.04 18.23
CA ILE A 80 4.92 -0.74 17.45
C ILE A 80 3.65 -0.85 18.28
N GLN A 81 2.52 -0.44 17.69
CA GLN A 81 1.20 -0.56 18.28
C GLN A 81 0.47 -1.77 17.68
N ARG A 82 -0.26 -2.48 18.54
CA ARG A 82 -1.12 -3.62 18.16
C ARG A 82 -2.49 -3.41 18.74
N GLN A 83 -3.51 -3.57 17.92
CA GLN A 83 -4.89 -3.38 18.34
C GLN A 83 -5.79 -4.40 17.67
N THR A 84 -6.83 -4.81 18.40
CA THR A 84 -7.86 -5.73 17.92
C THR A 84 -9.21 -5.10 18.17
N LEU A 85 -10.03 -5.05 17.13
CA LEU A 85 -11.37 -4.50 17.18
C LEU A 85 -12.36 -5.58 16.76
N ASP A 86 -13.37 -5.82 17.60
CA ASP A 86 -14.52 -6.64 17.22
C ASP A 86 -15.43 -5.83 16.29
N LEU A 87 -15.67 -6.35 15.09
CA LEU A 87 -16.57 -5.77 14.10
C LEU A 87 -18.00 -6.33 14.21
N THR A 88 -18.22 -7.32 15.06
CA THR A 88 -19.53 -7.97 15.22
C THR A 88 -20.58 -6.97 15.68
N GLY A 89 -21.68 -6.88 14.93
CA GLY A 89 -22.77 -5.94 15.22
C GLY A 89 -22.41 -4.46 15.03
N ARG A 90 -21.19 -4.14 14.57
CA ARG A 90 -20.83 -2.76 14.23
C ARG A 90 -21.40 -2.41 12.86
N PRO A 91 -21.96 -1.21 12.68
CA PRO A 91 -22.33 -0.71 11.36
C PRO A 91 -21.09 -0.68 10.46
N ALA A 92 -21.12 -1.46 9.38
CA ALA A 92 -20.12 -1.44 8.33
C ALA A 92 -20.84 -1.27 7.00
N ARG A 93 -20.23 -0.49 6.09
CA ARG A 93 -20.73 -0.41 4.70
C ARG A 93 -20.68 -1.80 4.07
N PRO A 94 -21.72 -2.23 3.34
CA PRO A 94 -21.67 -3.46 2.57
C PRO A 94 -20.59 -3.41 1.49
N PHE A 95 -20.07 -4.57 1.10
CA PHE A 95 -19.20 -4.72 -0.06
C PHE A 95 -20.04 -4.99 -1.30
N GLU A 96 -19.96 -4.13 -2.29
CA GLU A 96 -20.64 -4.30 -3.57
C GLU A 96 -19.70 -5.00 -4.55
N CYS A 97 -20.11 -6.15 -5.09
CA CYS A 97 -19.31 -6.97 -6.00
C CYS A 97 -20.13 -7.49 -7.18
N GLU A 98 -19.44 -7.98 -8.22
CA GLU A 98 -20.07 -8.50 -9.44
C GLU A 98 -21.08 -9.63 -9.17
N ASN A 99 -20.83 -10.51 -8.20
CA ASN A 99 -21.75 -11.60 -7.86
C ASN A 99 -22.70 -11.28 -6.68
N GLY A 100 -22.73 -10.04 -6.20
CA GLY A 100 -23.69 -9.59 -5.20
C GLY A 100 -23.12 -8.64 -4.15
N THR A 101 -23.99 -8.25 -3.22
CA THR A 101 -23.64 -7.36 -2.11
C THR A 101 -23.48 -8.16 -0.83
N TYR A 102 -22.36 -7.96 -0.12
CA TYR A 102 -22.01 -8.67 1.10
C TYR A 102 -22.04 -7.75 2.31
N THR A 103 -22.83 -8.10 3.33
CA THR A 103 -22.91 -7.36 4.59
C THR A 103 -22.17 -8.09 5.69
N VAL A 104 -21.30 -7.40 6.43
CA VAL A 104 -20.55 -8.00 7.54
C VAL A 104 -21.52 -8.47 8.63
N LYS A 105 -21.42 -9.75 8.98
CA LYS A 105 -22.20 -10.36 10.07
C LYS A 105 -21.39 -10.42 11.35
N THR A 106 -20.17 -10.94 11.24
CA THR A 106 -19.18 -11.03 12.33
C THR A 106 -17.81 -10.75 11.77
N GLY A 107 -16.91 -10.26 12.60
CA GLY A 107 -15.51 -10.18 12.18
C GLY A 107 -14.61 -9.57 13.23
N THR A 108 -13.32 -9.76 13.03
CA THR A 108 -12.28 -9.18 13.85
C THR A 108 -11.34 -8.42 12.95
N PHE A 109 -11.03 -7.18 13.34
CA PHE A 109 -10.00 -6.38 12.70
C PHE A 109 -8.78 -6.30 13.61
N GLU A 110 -7.68 -6.93 13.18
CA GLU A 110 -6.39 -6.86 13.86
C GLU A 110 -5.51 -5.88 13.08
N ARG A 111 -4.91 -4.91 13.77
CA ARG A 111 -3.98 -3.97 13.15
C ARG A 111 -2.68 -3.86 13.92
N THR A 112 -1.58 -3.86 13.19
CA THR A 112 -0.24 -3.57 13.70
C THR A 112 0.36 -2.43 12.92
N PHE A 113 0.87 -1.41 13.61
CA PHE A 113 1.42 -0.24 12.95
C PHE A 113 2.49 0.46 13.79
N ARG A 114 3.30 1.29 13.14
CA ARG A 114 4.25 2.19 13.80
C ARG A 114 4.15 3.57 13.15
N PHE A 115 4.31 4.62 13.96
CA PHE A 115 4.44 5.98 13.45
C PHE A 115 5.89 6.25 13.00
N SER A 116 6.07 6.87 11.84
CA SER A 116 7.34 7.53 11.49
C SER A 116 7.41 8.95 12.01
N SER A 117 6.27 9.66 12.00
CA SER A 117 6.14 11.01 12.53
C SER A 117 4.71 11.24 13.02
N THR A 118 4.55 12.13 14.00
CA THR A 118 3.24 12.66 14.40
C THR A 118 2.79 13.86 13.56
N ASP A 119 3.61 14.32 12.61
CA ASP A 119 3.25 15.37 11.68
C ASP A 119 2.01 14.95 10.86
N PRO A 120 1.12 15.90 10.53
CA PRO A 120 -0.01 15.62 9.67
C PRO A 120 0.46 15.26 8.24
N ARG A 121 -0.34 14.49 7.51
CA ARG A 121 -0.16 14.34 6.06
C ARG A 121 -0.26 15.72 5.41
N PRO A 122 0.62 16.07 4.46
CA PRO A 122 0.52 17.35 3.77
C PRO A 122 -0.75 17.42 2.92
N LEU A 123 -1.03 18.60 2.36
CA LEU A 123 -2.12 18.75 1.41
C LEU A 123 -2.04 17.67 0.30
N PRO A 124 -3.16 17.24 -0.28
CA PRO A 124 -4.52 17.72 -0.05
C PRO A 124 -5.22 17.05 1.15
N TYR A 125 -4.52 16.30 2.00
CA TYR A 125 -5.13 15.74 3.22
C TYR A 125 -5.53 16.88 4.14
N PRO A 126 -6.83 17.03 4.45
CA PRO A 126 -7.29 18.14 5.26
C PRO A 126 -7.02 17.83 6.75
N PRO A 127 -6.93 18.85 7.61
CA PRO A 127 -6.67 18.66 9.04
C PRO A 127 -7.64 17.69 9.74
N GLU A 128 -8.91 17.64 9.32
CA GLU A 128 -9.93 16.75 9.87
C GLU A 128 -9.61 15.26 9.63
N PHE A 129 -8.87 14.95 8.55
CA PHE A 129 -8.39 13.59 8.30
C PHE A 129 -7.38 13.16 9.36
N ALA A 130 -6.52 14.07 9.81
CA ALA A 130 -5.52 13.78 10.85
C ALA A 130 -6.15 13.52 12.23
N ALA A 131 -7.38 13.98 12.48
CA ALA A 131 -8.11 13.63 13.70
C ALA A 131 -8.53 12.16 13.74
N GLY A 132 -8.87 11.57 12.58
CA GLY A 132 -9.22 10.15 12.45
C GLY A 132 -8.01 9.23 12.26
N PHE A 133 -6.96 9.74 11.63
CA PHE A 133 -5.73 9.02 11.29
C PHE A 133 -4.51 9.87 11.69
N PRO A 134 -4.20 9.95 13.00
CA PRO A 134 -3.13 10.82 13.48
C PRO A 134 -1.80 10.38 12.90
N GLY A 135 -0.95 11.31 12.46
CA GLY A 135 0.43 11.04 12.04
C GLY A 135 0.62 10.22 10.75
N ILE A 136 1.89 10.00 10.41
CA ILE A 136 2.35 9.18 9.29
C ILE A 136 2.67 7.77 9.76
N LEU A 137 2.04 6.78 9.15
CA LEU A 137 2.13 5.37 9.50
C LEU A 137 3.09 4.65 8.56
N THR A 138 4.19 4.13 9.10
CA THR A 138 5.17 3.38 8.33
C THR A 138 5.68 2.16 9.11
N PRO A 139 5.20 0.94 8.80
CA PRO A 139 4.03 0.58 8.00
C PRO A 139 2.74 0.46 8.84
N PHE A 140 1.60 0.29 8.15
CA PHE A 140 0.34 -0.19 8.69
C PHE A 140 -0.01 -1.56 8.10
N VAL A 141 -0.28 -2.54 8.96
CA VAL A 141 -0.69 -3.90 8.60
C VAL A 141 -2.00 -4.24 9.29
N GLY A 142 -3.09 -4.14 8.56
CA GLY A 142 -4.44 -4.49 8.97
C GLY A 142 -4.91 -5.80 8.36
N VAL A 143 -5.60 -6.62 9.15
CA VAL A 143 -6.23 -7.87 8.70
C VAL A 143 -7.62 -8.02 9.26
N ILE A 144 -8.57 -8.33 8.39
CA ILE A 144 -9.97 -8.56 8.74
C ILE A 144 -10.31 -10.00 8.41
N LYS A 145 -10.91 -10.69 9.37
CA LYS A 145 -11.38 -12.07 9.23
C LYS A 145 -12.78 -12.16 9.82
N GLY A 146 -13.69 -12.83 9.14
CA GLY A 146 -15.04 -12.99 9.66
C GLY A 146 -15.99 -13.63 8.67
N THR A 147 -17.28 -13.33 8.85
CA THR A 147 -18.33 -13.75 7.93
C THR A 147 -19.15 -12.58 7.44
N VAL A 148 -19.62 -12.73 6.21
CA VAL A 148 -20.60 -11.85 5.57
C VAL A 148 -21.84 -12.63 5.19
N THR A 149 -22.92 -11.92 4.94
CA THR A 149 -24.15 -12.46 4.35
C THR A 149 -24.39 -11.80 3.00
N ASN A 150 -24.76 -12.56 1.97
CA ASN A 150 -25.21 -12.01 0.68
C ASN A 150 -26.72 -11.69 0.67
N ALA A 151 -27.24 -11.20 -0.45
CA ALA A 151 -28.66 -10.86 -0.61
C ALA A 151 -29.59 -12.08 -0.44
N GLU A 152 -29.11 -13.28 -0.76
CA GLU A 152 -29.84 -14.55 -0.66
C GLU A 152 -29.82 -15.16 0.76
N GLY A 153 -29.11 -14.54 1.70
CA GLY A 153 -28.96 -15.04 3.08
C GLY A 153 -27.88 -16.10 3.26
N GLU A 154 -27.09 -16.41 2.23
CA GLU A 154 -25.92 -17.28 2.33
C GLU A 154 -24.85 -16.61 3.19
N THR A 155 -24.28 -17.36 4.13
CA THR A 155 -23.12 -16.91 4.93
C THR A 155 -21.82 -17.35 4.26
N LEU A 156 -20.96 -16.39 3.94
CA LEU A 156 -19.63 -16.63 3.38
C LEU A 156 -18.55 -16.23 4.38
N ASN A 157 -17.41 -16.91 4.35
CA ASN A 157 -16.21 -16.44 5.02
C ASN A 157 -15.59 -15.30 4.22
N PHE A 158 -14.99 -14.32 4.90
CA PHE A 158 -14.18 -13.32 4.22
C PHE A 158 -12.86 -13.07 4.93
N LEU A 159 -11.85 -12.77 4.13
CA LEU A 159 -10.48 -12.48 4.56
C LEU A 159 -10.04 -11.23 3.82
N ILE A 160 -9.58 -10.19 4.52
CA ILE A 160 -9.09 -8.96 3.92
C ILE A 160 -7.75 -8.60 4.54
N SER A 161 -6.76 -8.27 3.71
CA SER A 161 -5.57 -7.53 4.10
C SER A 161 -5.73 -6.07 3.69
N ASP A 162 -5.55 -5.17 4.64
CA ASP A 162 -5.57 -3.72 4.44
C ASP A 162 -4.24 -3.14 4.91
N LEU A 163 -3.42 -2.67 3.97
CA LEU A 163 -2.04 -2.31 4.23
C LEU A 163 -1.79 -0.88 3.79
N ALA A 164 -0.89 -0.19 4.50
CA ALA A 164 -0.37 1.09 4.04
C ALA A 164 1.12 1.19 4.34
N GLN A 165 1.83 1.84 3.42
CA GLN A 165 3.19 2.30 3.60
C GLN A 165 3.20 3.77 3.23
N GLU A 166 3.56 4.61 4.18
CA GLU A 166 3.64 6.05 4.00
C GLU A 166 5.07 6.51 4.26
N VAL A 167 5.55 7.44 3.46
CA VAL A 167 6.92 7.96 3.54
C VAL A 167 6.84 9.47 3.39
N LEU A 168 7.34 10.18 4.40
CA LEU A 168 7.53 11.62 4.38
C LEU A 168 9.02 11.89 4.38
N THR A 169 9.49 12.66 3.42
CA THR A 169 10.88 13.08 3.26
C THR A 169 10.93 14.57 2.98
N GLU A 170 12.13 15.15 2.94
CA GLU A 170 12.34 16.54 2.52
C GLU A 170 11.84 16.81 1.10
N ASP A 171 11.77 15.79 0.24
CA ASP A 171 11.33 15.91 -1.15
C ASP A 171 9.81 15.76 -1.32
N GLY A 172 9.10 15.25 -0.31
CA GLY A 172 7.66 15.08 -0.38
C GLY A 172 7.10 13.90 0.39
N PHE A 173 5.81 13.67 0.15
CA PHE A 173 5.02 12.60 0.74
C PHE A 173 4.58 11.59 -0.31
N SER A 174 4.75 10.31 0.01
CA SER A 174 4.28 9.20 -0.83
C SER A 174 3.56 8.16 0.01
N ALA A 175 2.52 7.56 -0.57
CA ALA A 175 1.80 6.44 0.02
C ALA A 175 1.55 5.32 -0.99
N THR A 176 1.64 4.08 -0.53
CA THR A 176 1.19 2.87 -1.25
C THR A 176 0.26 2.11 -0.32
N ALA A 177 -0.98 1.88 -0.75
CA ALA A 177 -2.00 1.22 0.07
C ALA A 177 -2.73 0.10 -0.70
N PRO A 178 -2.23 -1.15 -0.62
CA PRO A 178 -2.90 -2.30 -1.17
C PRO A 178 -3.96 -2.85 -0.22
N ILE A 179 -5.16 -3.06 -0.77
CA ILE A 179 -6.27 -3.73 -0.12
C ILE A 179 -6.63 -4.95 -0.97
N HIS A 180 -6.57 -6.12 -0.35
CA HIS A 180 -6.90 -7.37 -1.00
C HIS A 180 -7.84 -8.17 -0.13
N GLY A 181 -8.80 -8.86 -0.74
CA GLY A 181 -9.79 -9.60 0.01
C GLY A 181 -10.43 -10.72 -0.78
N LEU A 182 -10.93 -11.72 -0.09
CA LEU A 182 -11.58 -12.89 -0.68
C LEU A 182 -12.89 -13.16 0.03
N PHE A 183 -13.95 -13.40 -0.74
CA PHE A 183 -15.25 -13.89 -0.26
C PHE A 183 -15.37 -15.36 -0.64
N ILE A 184 -15.50 -16.24 0.36
CA ILE A 184 -15.31 -17.68 0.23
C ILE A 184 -16.58 -18.40 0.70
N ASP A 185 -17.20 -19.16 -0.20
CA ASP A 185 -18.43 -19.90 0.10
C ASP A 185 -18.19 -21.11 1.01
N GLY A 186 -19.29 -21.76 1.43
CA GLY A 186 -19.25 -22.96 2.28
C GLY A 186 -18.55 -24.17 1.64
N ARG A 187 -18.24 -24.14 0.33
CA ARG A 187 -17.47 -25.17 -0.39
C ARG A 187 -16.00 -24.80 -0.55
N GLY A 188 -15.56 -23.66 0.02
CA GLY A 188 -14.19 -23.17 -0.11
C GLY A 188 -13.87 -22.58 -1.48
N ARG A 189 -14.88 -22.17 -2.25
CA ARG A 189 -14.71 -21.49 -3.54
C ARG A 189 -14.74 -19.98 -3.33
N ILE A 190 -13.88 -19.27 -4.05
CA ILE A 190 -13.90 -17.82 -4.05
C ILE A 190 -15.06 -17.38 -4.94
N ARG A 191 -15.96 -16.56 -4.41
CA ARG A 191 -17.09 -15.96 -5.14
C ARG A 191 -16.72 -14.60 -5.70
N ASP A 192 -16.10 -13.78 -4.87
CA ASP A 192 -15.63 -12.46 -5.25
C ASP A 192 -14.30 -12.16 -4.57
N HIS A 193 -13.61 -11.15 -5.09
CA HIS A 193 -12.37 -10.67 -4.49
C HIS A 193 -12.23 -9.16 -4.60
N ILE A 194 -11.53 -8.61 -3.62
CA ILE A 194 -11.03 -7.25 -3.60
C ILE A 194 -9.59 -7.29 -4.07
N SER A 195 -9.22 -6.40 -4.99
CA SER A 195 -7.83 -6.20 -5.41
C SER A 195 -7.65 -4.75 -5.83
N LEU A 196 -7.39 -3.90 -4.84
CA LEU A 196 -7.12 -2.49 -5.04
C LEU A 196 -5.71 -2.16 -4.60
N VAL A 197 -5.00 -1.36 -5.39
CA VAL A 197 -3.74 -0.74 -4.96
C VAL A 197 -3.84 0.74 -5.26
N GLY A 198 -4.00 1.54 -4.21
CA GLY A 198 -3.94 2.97 -4.36
C GLY A 198 -2.54 3.51 -4.11
N ARG A 199 -2.22 4.58 -4.84
CA ARG A 199 -0.92 5.23 -4.81
C ARG A 199 -1.14 6.73 -4.74
N PHE A 200 -0.31 7.39 -3.93
CA PHE A 200 -0.32 8.83 -3.76
C PHE A 200 1.10 9.36 -3.72
N ASN A 201 1.36 10.49 -4.36
CA ASN A 201 2.60 11.25 -4.23
C ASN A 201 2.30 12.76 -4.23
N SER A 202 3.04 13.54 -3.46
CA SER A 202 3.01 15.00 -3.50
C SER A 202 4.36 15.57 -3.10
N GLY A 203 4.58 16.85 -3.38
CA GLY A 203 5.66 17.63 -2.80
C GLY A 203 5.51 17.80 -1.28
N PRO A 204 6.49 18.44 -0.62
CA PRO A 204 6.57 18.56 0.84
C PRO A 204 5.36 19.21 1.48
N ASN A 205 4.71 20.16 0.78
CA ASN A 205 3.50 20.82 1.26
C ASN A 205 2.26 20.44 0.45
N GLY A 206 2.33 19.34 -0.31
CA GLY A 206 1.20 18.83 -1.07
C GLY A 206 1.13 19.29 -2.53
N GLU A 207 2.15 19.98 -3.01
CA GLU A 207 2.21 20.47 -4.38
C GLU A 207 2.26 19.30 -5.37
N ASN A 208 1.67 19.51 -6.56
CA ASN A 208 1.67 18.52 -7.65
C ASN A 208 1.17 17.13 -7.23
N ALA A 209 0.18 17.08 -6.33
CA ALA A 209 -0.39 15.84 -5.84
C ALA A 209 -0.88 14.96 -7.00
N THR A 210 -0.39 13.73 -7.06
CA THR A 210 -0.80 12.70 -7.99
C THR A 210 -1.35 11.51 -7.22
N TYR A 211 -2.45 10.95 -7.70
CA TYR A 211 -3.08 9.81 -7.07
C TYR A 211 -3.75 8.94 -8.14
N ARG A 212 -3.80 7.64 -7.88
CA ARG A 212 -4.51 6.67 -8.72
C ARG A 212 -4.87 5.43 -7.94
N ILE A 213 -5.87 4.72 -8.43
CA ILE A 213 -6.22 3.38 -7.94
C ILE A 213 -6.07 2.39 -9.09
N GLU A 214 -5.28 1.34 -8.85
CA GLU A 214 -5.25 0.15 -9.68
C GLU A 214 -6.29 -0.83 -9.12
N ASP A 215 -7.32 -1.14 -9.90
CA ASP A 215 -8.43 -2.01 -9.51
C ASP A 215 -8.51 -3.23 -10.42
N ARG A 216 -8.37 -4.41 -9.82
CA ARG A 216 -8.47 -5.73 -10.45
C ARG A 216 -9.48 -6.63 -9.73
N GLY A 217 -10.24 -6.06 -8.79
CA GLY A 217 -11.24 -6.78 -8.01
C GLY A 217 -12.50 -7.09 -8.81
N THR A 218 -13.36 -7.92 -8.24
CA THR A 218 -14.77 -7.95 -8.61
C THR A 218 -15.62 -7.06 -7.71
N CYS A 219 -15.05 -6.57 -6.60
CA CYS A 219 -15.70 -5.69 -5.65
C CYS A 219 -15.32 -4.22 -5.86
N ARG A 220 -16.32 -3.35 -6.00
CA ARG A 220 -16.18 -1.90 -6.24
C ARG A 220 -17.34 -1.17 -5.59
N GLN A 221 -17.04 -0.17 -4.77
CA GLN A 221 -18.06 0.67 -4.15
C GLN A 221 -17.65 2.14 -4.23
N THR A 222 -18.62 3.02 -4.48
CA THR A 222 -18.39 4.47 -4.38
C THR A 222 -19.09 5.03 -3.15
N ALA A 223 -18.42 5.94 -2.43
CA ALA A 223 -19.03 6.65 -1.32
C ALA A 223 -18.59 8.11 -1.29
N ASP A 224 -19.45 8.95 -0.70
CA ASP A 224 -19.08 10.31 -0.32
C ASP A 224 -18.37 10.26 1.04
N LEU A 225 -17.21 10.90 1.12
CA LEU A 225 -16.41 10.92 2.34
C LEU A 225 -16.43 12.31 2.97
N PRO A 226 -16.40 12.42 4.31
CA PRO A 226 -16.40 13.72 4.98
C PRO A 226 -15.02 14.41 4.96
N TYR A 227 -14.06 13.88 4.20
CA TYR A 227 -12.68 14.35 4.16
C TYR A 227 -12.24 14.56 2.71
N GLY A 228 -11.47 15.62 2.47
CA GLY A 228 -10.69 15.89 1.25
C GLY A 228 -11.43 16.71 0.18
N PRO A 229 -10.71 17.44 -0.69
CA PRO A 229 -11.30 18.04 -1.88
C PRO A 229 -11.85 16.94 -2.81
N ASP A 230 -13.02 17.18 -3.38
CA ASP A 230 -13.68 16.28 -4.34
C ASP A 230 -13.97 14.87 -3.80
N SER A 231 -14.31 14.77 -2.51
CA SER A 231 -14.64 13.52 -1.84
C SER A 231 -15.97 12.85 -2.29
N LYS A 232 -16.66 13.46 -3.25
CA LYS A 232 -17.91 12.97 -3.82
C LYS A 232 -17.67 11.84 -4.82
N GLY A 233 -18.30 10.69 -4.59
CA GLY A 233 -18.22 9.53 -5.48
C GLY A 233 -16.83 8.88 -5.51
N VAL A 234 -16.13 8.88 -4.39
CA VAL A 234 -14.79 8.26 -4.27
C VAL A 234 -14.91 6.76 -4.25
N LEU A 235 -14.02 6.07 -4.97
CA LEU A 235 -13.90 4.62 -4.86
C LEU A 235 -13.40 4.26 -3.46
N VAL A 236 -14.22 3.52 -2.74
CA VAL A 236 -13.92 2.96 -1.43
C VAL A 236 -14.00 1.45 -1.51
N THR A 237 -13.29 0.77 -0.64
CA THR A 237 -13.50 -0.66 -0.42
C THR A 237 -13.09 -1.02 0.98
N GLY A 238 -14.01 -1.65 1.70
CA GLY A 238 -13.81 -1.99 3.09
C GLY A 238 -13.87 -0.79 4.04
N PRO A 239 -13.65 -1.05 5.34
CA PRO A 239 -14.00 -0.10 6.38
C PRO A 239 -12.87 0.85 6.81
N ILE A 240 -11.62 0.66 6.36
CA ILE A 240 -10.47 1.26 7.06
C ILE A 240 -9.59 2.14 6.17
N PHE A 241 -9.01 1.65 5.06
CA PHE A 241 -8.22 2.53 4.20
C PHE A 241 -9.09 3.32 3.21
N VAL A 242 -8.95 4.63 3.31
CA VAL A 242 -9.76 5.60 2.58
C VAL A 242 -8.78 6.57 1.92
N PHE A 243 -8.70 6.53 0.58
CA PHE A 243 -8.20 7.70 -0.14
C PHE A 243 -9.30 8.75 -0.08
N PRO A 244 -9.10 9.89 0.62
CA PRO A 244 -10.19 10.84 0.83
C PRO A 244 -10.41 11.76 -0.39
N PHE A 245 -9.99 11.34 -1.58
CA PHE A 245 -10.09 12.14 -2.80
C PHE A 245 -10.51 11.24 -3.95
N LYS A 246 -11.25 11.82 -4.90
CA LYS A 246 -11.66 11.10 -6.11
C LYS A 246 -10.44 10.81 -6.97
N ALA A 247 -10.11 9.53 -7.15
CA ALA A 247 -8.95 9.11 -7.91
C ALA A 247 -9.29 8.55 -9.31
N PRO A 248 -8.44 8.78 -10.33
CA PRO A 248 -8.46 7.98 -11.55
C PRO A 248 -8.32 6.49 -11.21
N VAL A 249 -9.21 5.68 -11.79
CA VAL A 249 -9.19 4.23 -11.64
C VAL A 249 -8.67 3.61 -12.92
N THR A 250 -7.67 2.75 -12.79
CA THR A 250 -7.16 1.94 -13.89
C THR A 250 -7.53 0.49 -13.62
N THR A 251 -8.14 -0.15 -14.62
CA THR A 251 -8.37 -1.59 -14.62
C THR A 251 -7.44 -2.18 -15.66
N PRO A 252 -6.32 -2.81 -15.25
CA PRO A 252 -5.41 -3.45 -16.19
C PRO A 252 -6.18 -4.48 -17.01
N ARG A 253 -6.14 -4.33 -18.35
CA ARG A 253 -6.76 -5.31 -19.25
C ARG A 253 -5.99 -6.62 -19.13
N HIS A 254 -6.70 -7.70 -18.85
CA HIS A 254 -6.17 -9.06 -18.87
C HIS A 254 -5.92 -9.53 -20.30
#